data_AF-M1EHR0-F1
#
_entry.id   AF-M1EHR0-F1
#
_cell.length_a   1.000
_cell.length_b   1.000
_cell.length_c   1.000
_cell.angle_alpha   90.00
_cell.angle_beta   90.00
_cell.angle_gamma   90.00
#
_symmetry.space_group_name_H-M   'P 1'
#
loop_
_entity.id
_entity.type
_entity.pdbx_description
1 polymer ?
#
loop_
_entity_poly.entity_id
_entity_poly.type
_entity_poly.pdbx_seq_one_letter_code
_entity_poly.pdbx_strand_id
1 'polypeptide(L)'
;CFELKGNVYEWWFRWRLDRYVVFHGMLFAFIYLALQKRQVLSEGKGEPLFSNKISNFLLFISVVSFLTYSIWASSCKNKAECNELHPSVSVVQILAFILIRNIPGYARSVYSSFFAWFGKISLELFICQYHIWLAADTRGILVLIPGNPMLNIIVSTFIFVCVAHEISLITNDLAQIIIPKDNSSLLKRLACIAAFFCGLLILSSIQDKSR
;
A
#
# COMPACT_ATOMS: atom_id res chain seq x y z
N CYS A 1 0.80 14.92 8.29
CA CYS A 1 2.05 15.11 9.08
C CYS A 1 1.58 15.46 10.49
N PHE A 2 2.12 14.87 11.56
CA PHE A 2 1.59 15.12 12.90
C PHE A 2 1.96 16.55 13.34
N GLU A 3 0.99 17.47 13.33
CA GLU A 3 1.13 18.73 14.03
C GLU A 3 1.37 18.45 15.51
N LEU A 4 2.42 19.06 16.07
CA LEU A 4 2.63 19.11 17.53
C LEU A 4 1.43 19.80 18.25
N LYS A 5 0.59 20.53 17.49
CA LYS A 5 -0.67 21.15 17.91
C LYS A 5 -1.91 20.50 17.23
N GLY A 6 -2.05 19.19 17.35
CA GLY A 6 -3.37 18.58 17.61
C GLY A 6 -4.44 18.57 16.52
N ASN A 7 -4.16 18.86 15.24
CA ASN A 7 -5.17 18.60 14.20
C ASN A 7 -5.10 17.13 13.71
N VAL A 8 -5.85 16.25 14.38
CA VAL A 8 -5.96 14.81 14.03
C VAL A 8 -6.73 14.58 12.73
N TYR A 9 -7.32 15.63 12.15
CA TYR A 9 -8.16 15.55 10.95
C TYR A 9 -7.43 14.92 9.76
N GLU A 10 -6.19 15.32 9.46
CA GLU A 10 -5.46 14.78 8.31
C GLU A 10 -5.18 13.29 8.44
N TRP A 11 -4.78 12.86 9.64
CA TRP A 11 -4.53 11.45 9.94
C TRP A 11 -5.82 10.65 9.83
N TRP A 12 -6.91 11.14 10.41
CA TRP A 12 -8.22 10.49 10.35
C TRP A 12 -8.75 10.37 8.92
N PHE A 13 -8.62 11.43 8.13
CA PHE A 13 -9.04 11.46 6.73
C PHE A 13 -8.30 10.40 5.90
N ARG A 14 -6.97 10.29 6.05
CA ARG A 14 -6.17 9.28 5.33
C ARG A 14 -6.47 7.87 5.81
N TRP A 15 -6.52 7.67 7.13
CA TRP A 15 -6.88 6.36 7.69
C TRP A 15 -8.26 5.89 7.21
N ARG A 16 -9.25 6.79 7.17
CA ARG A 16 -10.59 6.49 6.64
C ARG A 16 -10.54 6.03 5.18
N LEU A 17 -9.62 6.58 4.39
CA LEU A 17 -9.47 6.27 2.97
C LEU A 17 -8.83 4.90 2.72
N ASP A 18 -7.80 4.55 3.50
CA ASP A 18 -6.97 3.34 3.30
C ASP A 18 -7.34 2.15 4.21
N ARG A 19 -8.41 2.28 5.02
CA ARG A 19 -8.71 1.33 6.10
C ARG A 19 -8.82 -0.15 5.70
N TYR A 20 -9.28 -0.44 4.47
CA TYR A 20 -9.51 -1.81 4.01
C TYR A 20 -8.35 -2.37 3.19
N VAL A 21 -7.56 -1.51 2.55
CA VAL A 21 -6.52 -1.90 1.58
C VAL A 21 -5.45 -2.75 2.27
N VAL A 22 -5.01 -2.35 3.46
CA VAL A 22 -3.96 -3.05 4.22
C VAL A 22 -4.39 -4.47 4.58
N PHE A 23 -5.59 -4.66 5.13
CA PHE A 23 -6.09 -5.98 5.52
C PHE A 23 -6.30 -6.91 4.31
N HIS A 24 -6.86 -6.39 3.22
CA HIS A 24 -7.07 -7.18 2.01
C HIS A 24 -5.73 -7.54 1.33
N GLY A 25 -4.74 -6.65 1.37
CA GLY A 25 -3.39 -6.92 0.89
C GLY A 25 -2.73 -8.06 1.68
N MET A 26 -2.81 -8.04 3.00
CA MET A 26 -2.30 -9.13 3.85
C MET A 26 -3.03 -10.46 3.58
N LEU A 27 -4.36 -10.43 3.46
CA LEU A 27 -5.16 -11.61 3.14
C LEU A 27 -4.79 -12.20 1.76
N PHE A 28 -4.65 -11.34 0.75
CA PHE A 28 -4.23 -11.74 -0.59
C PHE A 28 -2.83 -12.38 -0.58
N ALA A 29 -1.86 -11.76 0.11
CA ALA A 29 -0.52 -12.30 0.25
C ALA A 29 -0.52 -13.68 0.94
N PHE A 30 -1.34 -13.85 1.99
CA PHE A 30 -1.50 -15.13 2.67
C PHE A 30 -2.08 -16.22 1.75
N ILE A 31 -3.16 -15.90 1.02
CA ILE A 31 -3.78 -16.82 0.06
C ILE A 31 -2.78 -17.20 -1.04
N TYR A 32 -2.05 -16.22 -1.57
CA TYR A 32 -1.03 -16.43 -2.59
C TYR A 32 0.06 -17.39 -2.12
N LEU A 33 0.62 -17.16 -0.92
CA LEU A 33 1.63 -18.05 -0.32
C LEU A 33 1.06 -19.45 -0.04
N ALA A 34 -0.20 -19.56 0.39
CA ALA A 34 -0.84 -20.84 0.62
C ALA A 34 -1.05 -21.63 -0.69
N LEU A 35 -1.45 -20.96 -1.77
CA LEU A 35 -1.61 -21.56 -3.10
C LEU A 35 -0.26 -21.98 -3.69
N GLN A 36 0.79 -21.17 -3.49
CA GLN A 36 2.16 -21.50 -3.90
C GLN A 36 2.67 -22.76 -3.17
N LYS A 37 2.46 -22.85 -1.84
CA LYS A 37 2.83 -24.04 -1.05
C LYS A 37 2.09 -25.31 -1.51
N ARG A 38 0.86 -25.18 -1.99
CA ARG A 38 0.07 -26.30 -2.53
C ARG A 38 0.42 -26.65 -3.99
N GLN A 39 1.40 -25.97 -4.60
CA GLN A 39 1.80 -26.16 -6.01
C GLN A 39 0.62 -26.05 -7.00
N VAL A 40 -0.41 -25.28 -6.64
CA VAL A 40 -1.60 -25.06 -7.48
C VAL A 40 -1.32 -24.02 -8.58
N LEU A 41 -0.27 -23.21 -8.40
CA LEU A 41 0.15 -22.17 -9.34
C LEU A 41 1.16 -22.76 -10.33
N SER A 42 0.86 -22.74 -11.62
CA SER A 42 1.87 -23.06 -12.64
C SER A 42 2.76 -21.83 -12.84
N GLU A 43 3.98 -21.89 -12.31
CA GLU A 43 4.97 -20.82 -12.47
C GLU A 43 5.81 -20.97 -13.75
N GLY A 44 5.47 -21.92 -14.64
CA GLY A 44 6.16 -22.14 -15.92
C GLY A 44 6.29 -20.86 -16.76
N LYS A 45 7.44 -20.67 -17.42
CA LYS A 45 7.68 -19.52 -18.30
C LYS A 45 6.68 -19.57 -19.46
N GLY A 46 5.71 -18.64 -19.46
CA GLY A 46 4.72 -18.49 -20.53
C GLY A 46 3.37 -19.18 -20.29
N GLU A 47 3.26 -20.04 -19.27
CA GLU A 47 1.98 -20.66 -18.91
C GLU A 47 1.11 -19.70 -18.07
N PRO A 48 -0.22 -19.77 -18.21
CA PRO A 48 -1.12 -19.05 -17.34
C PRO A 48 -1.02 -19.57 -15.90
N LEU A 49 -1.22 -18.66 -14.94
CA LEU A 49 -1.09 -18.94 -13.49
C LEU A 49 -2.02 -20.09 -13.02
N PHE A 50 -3.17 -20.25 -13.68
CA PHE A 50 -4.16 -21.29 -13.46
C PHE A 50 -4.49 -21.99 -14.78
N SER A 51 -5.26 -23.09 -14.71
CA SER A 51 -5.83 -23.74 -15.91
C SER A 51 -6.46 -22.71 -16.86
N ASN A 52 -6.21 -22.84 -18.17
CA ASN A 52 -6.59 -21.85 -19.19
C ASN A 52 -8.05 -21.39 -19.10
N LYS A 53 -8.99 -22.29 -18.79
CA LYS A 53 -10.42 -21.95 -18.64
C LYS A 53 -10.66 -20.98 -17.48
N ILE A 54 -10.09 -21.28 -16.32
CA ILE A 54 -10.21 -20.47 -15.11
C ILE A 54 -9.45 -19.14 -15.28
N SER A 55 -8.24 -19.22 -15.83
CA SER A 55 -7.40 -18.07 -16.16
C SER A 55 -8.13 -17.08 -17.08
N ASN A 56 -8.71 -17.54 -18.18
CA ASN A 56 -9.44 -16.67 -19.11
C ASN A 56 -10.70 -16.06 -18.48
N PHE A 57 -11.43 -16.84 -17.68
CA PHE A 57 -12.61 -16.34 -16.97
C PHE A 57 -12.25 -15.26 -15.94
N LEU A 58 -11.23 -15.50 -15.11
CA LEU A 58 -10.73 -14.54 -14.13
C LEU A 58 -10.17 -13.28 -14.80
N LEU A 59 -9.45 -13.44 -15.91
CA LEU A 59 -8.93 -12.32 -16.68
C LEU A 59 -10.07 -11.47 -17.25
N PHE A 60 -11.08 -12.10 -17.85
CA PHE A 60 -12.25 -11.40 -18.38
C PHE A 60 -12.97 -10.59 -17.29
N ILE A 61 -13.26 -11.21 -16.14
CA ILE A 61 -13.89 -10.52 -15.01
C ILE A 61 -13.03 -9.35 -14.53
N SER A 62 -11.71 -9.55 -14.44
CA SER A 62 -10.78 -8.51 -13.97
C SER A 62 -10.71 -7.33 -14.93
N VAL A 63 -10.71 -7.58 -16.25
CA VAL A 63 -10.72 -6.50 -17.26
C VAL A 63 -12.04 -5.74 -17.23
N VAL A 64 -13.17 -6.45 -17.18
CA VAL A 64 -14.49 -5.82 -17.10
C VAL A 64 -14.61 -4.97 -15.84
N SER A 65 -14.23 -5.49 -14.67
CA SER A 65 -14.29 -4.74 -13.42
C SER A 65 -13.39 -3.49 -13.45
N PHE A 66 -12.17 -3.63 -13.99
CA PHE A 66 -11.22 -2.53 -14.12
C PHE A 66 -11.75 -1.40 -15.03
N LEU A 67 -12.36 -1.76 -16.16
CA LEU A 67 -12.93 -0.80 -17.12
C LEU A 67 -14.18 -0.13 -16.58
N THR A 68 -15.14 -0.91 -16.06
CA THR A 68 -16.38 -0.36 -15.47
C THR A 68 -16.06 0.61 -14.34
N TYR A 69 -15.06 0.29 -13.50
CA TYR A 69 -14.62 1.21 -12.46
C TYR A 69 -13.98 2.48 -13.04
N SER A 70 -13.07 2.36 -14.00
CA SER A 70 -12.39 3.53 -14.59
C SER A 70 -13.40 4.51 -15.20
N ILE A 71 -14.44 3.99 -15.84
CA ILE A 71 -15.56 4.78 -16.37
C ILE A 71 -16.34 5.45 -15.23
N TRP A 72 -16.70 4.70 -14.19
CA TRP A 72 -17.41 5.24 -13.01
C TRP A 72 -16.60 6.35 -12.32
N ALA A 73 -15.31 6.12 -12.09
CA ALA A 73 -14.39 7.09 -11.49
C ALA A 73 -14.28 8.36 -12.33
N SER A 74 -14.18 8.23 -13.66
CA SER A 74 -14.15 9.39 -14.58
C SER A 74 -15.47 10.16 -14.63
N SER A 75 -16.58 9.49 -14.34
CA SER A 75 -17.93 10.07 -14.33
C SER A 75 -18.32 10.65 -12.97
N CYS A 76 -17.45 10.56 -11.98
CA CYS A 76 -17.76 11.00 -10.63
C CYS A 76 -17.62 12.53 -10.49
N LYS A 77 -18.76 13.23 -10.37
CA LYS A 77 -18.81 14.70 -10.29
C LYS A 77 -18.66 15.24 -8.86
N ASN A 78 -19.06 14.45 -7.85
CA ASN A 78 -19.06 14.86 -6.45
C ASN A 78 -17.92 14.22 -5.67
N LYS A 79 -16.96 15.03 -5.21
CA LYS A 79 -15.79 14.57 -4.44
C LYS A 79 -16.17 13.85 -3.13
N ALA A 80 -17.24 14.29 -2.46
CA ALA A 80 -17.67 13.72 -1.18
C ALA A 80 -18.22 12.29 -1.35
N GLU A 81 -19.12 12.07 -2.30
CA GLU A 81 -19.71 10.75 -2.60
C GLU A 81 -18.64 9.78 -3.13
N CYS A 82 -17.71 10.27 -3.95
CA CYS A 82 -16.58 9.47 -4.44
C CYS A 82 -15.71 8.96 -3.29
N ASN A 83 -15.34 9.85 -2.37
CA ASN A 83 -14.46 9.54 -1.25
C ASN A 83 -15.10 8.56 -0.26
N GLU A 84 -16.43 8.50 -0.19
CA GLU A 84 -17.12 7.53 0.65
C GLU A 84 -17.07 6.13 0.07
N LEU A 85 -17.19 6.00 -1.26
CA LEU A 85 -17.15 4.69 -1.93
C LEU A 85 -15.72 4.19 -2.20
N HIS A 86 -14.74 5.11 -2.31
CA HIS A 86 -13.35 4.83 -2.60
C HIS A 86 -12.70 3.71 -1.75
N PRO A 87 -12.88 3.64 -0.41
CA PRO A 87 -12.20 2.64 0.42
C PRO A 87 -12.58 1.20 0.06
N SER A 88 -13.84 0.98 -0.33
CA SER A 88 -14.33 -0.36 -0.71
C SER A 88 -13.95 -0.71 -2.15
N VAL A 89 -13.97 0.29 -3.04
CA VAL A 89 -13.80 0.06 -4.48
C VAL A 89 -12.33 0.00 -4.90
N SER A 90 -11.45 0.76 -4.23
CA SER A 90 -10.00 0.73 -4.47
C SER A 90 -9.42 -0.68 -4.33
N VAL A 91 -9.90 -1.47 -3.37
CA VAL A 91 -9.48 -2.87 -3.17
C VAL A 91 -9.80 -3.73 -4.40
N VAL A 92 -10.99 -3.59 -4.97
CA VAL A 92 -11.41 -4.34 -6.17
C VAL A 92 -10.52 -3.97 -7.35
N GLN A 93 -10.23 -2.68 -7.51
CA GLN A 93 -9.38 -2.20 -8.60
C GLN A 93 -7.94 -2.72 -8.50
N ILE A 94 -7.37 -2.72 -7.29
CA ILE A 94 -6.03 -3.24 -7.03
C ILE A 94 -5.98 -4.74 -7.36
N LEU A 95 -6.94 -5.52 -6.87
CA LEU A 95 -7.01 -6.97 -7.15
C LEU A 95 -7.19 -7.26 -8.63
N ALA A 96 -8.07 -6.52 -9.32
CA ALA A 96 -8.28 -6.65 -10.76
C ALA A 96 -6.98 -6.39 -11.53
N PHE A 97 -6.25 -5.33 -11.19
CA PHE A 97 -4.97 -5.01 -11.81
C PHE A 97 -3.91 -6.11 -11.57
N ILE A 98 -3.81 -6.60 -10.34
CA ILE A 98 -2.89 -7.71 -10.00
C ILE A 98 -3.21 -8.95 -10.83
N LEU A 99 -4.50 -9.31 -10.97
CA LEU A 99 -4.92 -10.46 -11.76
C LEU A 99 -4.63 -10.27 -13.25
N ILE A 100 -4.99 -9.12 -13.84
CA ILE A 100 -4.68 -8.80 -15.24
C ILE A 100 -3.19 -8.95 -15.53
N ARG A 101 -2.35 -8.52 -14.57
CA ARG A 101 -0.91 -8.51 -14.75
C ARG A 101 -0.25 -9.87 -14.56
N ASN A 102 -0.76 -10.68 -13.64
CA ASN A 102 -0.13 -11.94 -13.23
C ASN A 102 -0.73 -13.19 -13.88
N ILE A 103 -1.96 -13.13 -14.38
CA ILE A 103 -2.62 -14.28 -15.04
C ILE A 103 -1.92 -14.64 -16.37
N PRO A 104 -1.69 -13.71 -17.32
CA PRO A 104 -1.04 -14.04 -18.58
C PRO A 104 0.47 -14.21 -18.38
N GLY A 105 1.01 -15.39 -18.75
CA GLY A 105 2.44 -15.69 -18.61
C GLY A 105 3.37 -14.69 -19.30
N TYR A 106 2.96 -14.14 -20.45
CA TYR A 106 3.70 -13.09 -21.17
C TYR A 106 3.71 -11.74 -20.42
N ALA A 107 2.58 -11.34 -19.84
CA ALA A 107 2.50 -10.10 -19.07
C ALA A 107 3.36 -10.19 -17.80
N ARG A 108 3.39 -11.36 -17.16
CA ARG A 108 4.22 -11.63 -15.98
C ARG A 108 5.73 -11.57 -16.28
N SER A 109 6.15 -11.97 -17.48
CA SER A 109 7.58 -12.08 -17.81
C SER A 109 8.24 -10.77 -18.25
N VAL A 110 7.47 -9.80 -18.75
CA VAL A 110 8.01 -8.54 -19.29
C VAL A 110 7.84 -7.43 -18.27
N TYR A 111 8.89 -7.04 -17.53
CA TYR A 111 8.83 -5.90 -16.60
C TYR A 111 10.08 -5.03 -16.70
N SER A 112 9.94 -3.75 -16.36
CA SER A 112 11.09 -2.84 -16.25
C SER A 112 11.73 -2.96 -14.88
N SER A 113 13.03 -3.27 -14.83
CA SER A 113 13.80 -3.36 -13.59
C SER A 113 13.79 -2.03 -12.83
N PHE A 114 13.81 -0.90 -13.53
CA PHE A 114 13.77 0.43 -12.91
C PHE A 114 12.44 0.67 -12.17
N PHE A 115 11.31 0.45 -12.84
CA PHE A 115 10.00 0.63 -12.20
C PHE A 115 9.72 -0.41 -11.11
N ALA A 116 10.24 -1.63 -11.27
CA ALA A 116 10.16 -2.65 -10.23
C ALA A 116 10.98 -2.25 -8.99
N TRP A 117 12.17 -1.70 -9.17
CA TRP A 117 12.97 -1.16 -8.07
C TRP A 117 12.28 0.03 -7.39
N PHE A 118 11.76 0.98 -8.17
CA PHE A 118 11.04 2.14 -7.63
C PHE A 118 9.77 1.73 -6.87
N GLY A 119 9.04 0.73 -7.37
CA GLY A 119 7.87 0.17 -6.70
C GLY A 119 8.19 -0.49 -5.36
N LYS A 120 9.37 -1.11 -5.20
CA LYS A 120 9.80 -1.73 -3.94
C LYS A 120 9.99 -0.72 -2.80
N ILE A 121 10.40 0.50 -3.12
CA ILE A 121 10.63 1.58 -2.16
C ILE A 121 9.46 2.59 -2.11
N SER A 122 8.33 2.26 -2.74
CA SER A 122 7.22 3.20 -2.94
C SER A 122 6.56 3.66 -1.64
N LEU A 123 6.52 2.81 -0.61
CA LEU A 123 5.96 3.15 0.69
C LEU A 123 6.84 4.16 1.43
N GLU A 124 8.16 3.95 1.39
CA GLU A 124 9.14 4.84 1.96
C GLU A 124 9.17 6.18 1.22
N LEU A 125 9.11 6.15 -0.12
CA LEU A 125 8.98 7.36 -0.93
C LEU A 125 7.73 8.15 -0.54
N PHE A 126 6.57 7.49 -0.38
CA PHE A 126 5.33 8.16 0.02
C PHE A 126 5.45 8.85 1.38
N ILE A 127 6.05 8.18 2.38
CA ILE A 127 6.24 8.77 3.71
C ILE A 127 7.27 9.90 3.65
N CYS A 128 8.40 9.67 2.98
CA CYS A 128 9.48 10.65 2.85
C CYS A 128 9.03 11.91 2.11
N GLN A 129 8.09 11.81 1.17
CA GLN A 129 7.56 12.96 0.43
C GLN A 129 7.03 14.01 1.40
N TYR A 130 6.29 13.59 2.43
CA TYR A 130 5.72 14.47 3.45
C TYR A 130 6.75 15.08 4.40
N HIS A 131 7.92 14.46 4.56
CA HIS A 131 8.93 14.89 5.52
C HIS A 131 10.05 15.71 4.88
N ILE A 132 10.43 15.37 3.65
CA ILE A 132 11.57 15.97 2.93
C ILE A 132 11.09 17.04 1.95
N TRP A 133 10.05 16.75 1.17
CA TRP A 133 9.64 17.65 0.07
C TRP A 133 8.64 18.71 0.53
N LEU A 134 7.75 18.34 1.43
CA LEU A 134 6.71 19.21 2.00
C LEU A 134 7.19 19.75 3.36
N ALA A 135 7.87 20.90 3.35
CA ALA A 135 8.21 21.63 4.56
C ALA A 135 7.01 22.48 5.01
N ALA A 136 6.86 22.68 6.33
CA ALA A 136 5.79 23.49 6.93
C ALA A 136 4.36 23.15 6.45
N ASP A 137 3.78 22.08 7.00
CA ASP A 137 2.33 21.81 6.91
C ASP A 137 1.80 21.66 5.47
N THR A 138 2.54 20.99 4.58
CA THR A 138 2.20 20.79 3.16
C THR A 138 2.13 22.05 2.29
N ARG A 139 2.56 23.21 2.81
CA ARG A 139 2.47 24.51 2.14
C ARG A 139 3.78 24.99 1.51
N GLY A 140 4.93 24.45 1.91
CA GLY A 140 6.25 24.83 1.39
C GLY A 140 6.90 23.71 0.56
N ILE A 141 7.49 24.08 -0.58
CA ILE A 141 8.38 23.19 -1.36
C ILE A 141 9.81 23.45 -0.91
N LEU A 142 10.57 22.38 -0.65
CA LEU A 142 12.00 22.50 -0.33
C LEU A 142 12.77 23.15 -1.50
N VAL A 143 13.37 24.31 -1.24
CA VAL A 143 14.28 25.02 -2.16
C VAL A 143 15.68 24.98 -1.59
N LEU A 144 16.53 24.13 -2.16
CA LEU A 144 17.96 24.00 -1.84
C LEU A 144 18.82 25.00 -2.61
N ILE A 145 18.44 25.33 -3.86
CA ILE A 145 19.20 26.24 -4.73
C ILE A 145 18.30 27.39 -5.18
N PRO A 146 18.51 28.62 -4.66
CA PRO A 146 17.75 29.78 -5.08
C PRO A 146 18.15 30.21 -6.50
N GLY A 147 17.17 30.64 -7.31
CA GLY A 147 17.40 31.23 -8.63
C GLY A 147 17.25 30.30 -9.83
N ASN A 148 17.21 28.97 -9.66
CA ASN A 148 16.91 28.04 -10.76
C ASN A 148 15.99 26.87 -10.31
N PRO A 149 14.68 26.91 -10.64
CA PRO A 149 13.72 25.93 -10.15
C PRO A 149 13.92 24.54 -10.74
N MET A 150 14.39 24.41 -11.99
CA MET A 150 14.61 23.11 -12.63
C MET A 150 15.75 22.35 -11.96
N LEU A 151 16.85 23.06 -11.67
CA LEU A 151 18.00 22.47 -11.00
C LEU A 151 17.64 22.08 -9.55
N ASN A 152 16.86 22.92 -8.85
CA ASN A 152 16.35 22.59 -7.53
C ASN A 152 15.52 21.30 -7.53
N ILE A 153 14.61 21.11 -8.50
CA ILE A 153 13.79 19.90 -8.59
C ILE A 153 14.65 18.66 -8.87
N ILE A 154 15.60 18.75 -9.79
CA ILE A 154 16.48 17.61 -10.13
C ILE A 154 17.30 17.18 -8.90
N VAL A 155 17.95 18.13 -8.24
CA VAL A 155 18.81 17.86 -7.07
C VAL A 155 17.98 17.37 -5.88
N SER A 156 16.86 18.03 -5.58
CA SER A 156 15.99 17.61 -4.47
C SER A 156 15.38 16.23 -4.70
N THR A 157 14.95 15.92 -5.93
CA THR A 157 14.42 14.58 -6.28
C THR A 157 15.50 13.52 -6.15
N PHE A 158 16.72 13.80 -6.58
CA PHE A 158 17.85 12.87 -6.43
C PHE A 158 18.13 12.56 -4.96
N ILE A 159 18.29 13.58 -4.12
CA ILE A 159 18.51 13.42 -2.68
C ILE A 159 17.35 12.66 -2.04
N PHE A 160 16.11 13.02 -2.39
CA PHE A 160 14.89 12.38 -1.90
C PHE A 160 14.87 10.86 -2.18
N VAL A 161 15.17 10.46 -3.42
CA VAL A 161 15.22 9.03 -3.80
C VAL A 161 16.35 8.30 -3.07
N CYS A 162 17.53 8.91 -2.92
CA CYS A 162 18.63 8.33 -2.15
C CYS A 162 18.25 8.10 -0.68
N VAL A 163 17.62 9.09 -0.05
CA VAL A 163 17.20 8.97 1.36
C VAL A 163 16.11 7.91 1.52
N ALA A 164 15.11 7.87 0.62
CA ALA A 164 14.10 6.83 0.65
C ALA A 164 14.68 5.42 0.46
N HIS A 165 15.71 5.29 -0.38
CA HIS A 165 16.43 4.02 -0.56
C HIS A 165 17.12 3.57 0.74
N GLU A 166 17.87 4.44 1.41
CA GLU A 166 18.53 4.10 2.68
C GLU A 166 17.51 3.75 3.78
N ILE A 167 16.41 4.51 3.86
CA ILE A 167 15.33 4.22 4.82
C ILE A 167 14.70 2.86 4.55
N SER A 168 14.55 2.47 3.28
CA SER A 168 14.00 1.15 2.93
C SER A 168 14.91 0.02 3.39
N LEU A 169 16.24 0.18 3.33
CA LEU A 169 17.19 -0.81 3.84
C LEU A 169 17.05 -0.98 5.36
N ILE A 170 17.09 0.14 6.09
CA ILE A 170 16.95 0.15 7.56
C ILE A 170 15.60 -0.44 7.99
N THR A 171 14.53 -0.11 7.28
CA THR A 171 13.17 -0.59 7.59
C THR A 171 13.08 -2.11 7.39
N ASN A 172 13.69 -2.65 6.33
CA ASN A 172 13.73 -4.09 6.08
C ASN A 172 14.54 -4.84 7.15
N ASP A 173 15.68 -4.29 7.57
CA ASP A 173 16.49 -4.89 8.64
C ASP A 173 15.74 -4.88 9.98
N LEU A 174 15.10 -3.76 10.31
CA LEU A 174 14.28 -3.64 11.52
C LEU A 174 13.08 -4.59 11.50
N ALA A 175 12.42 -4.76 10.35
CA ALA A 175 11.30 -5.69 10.22
C ALA A 175 11.70 -7.14 10.52
N GLN A 176 12.90 -7.56 10.10
CA GLN A 176 13.42 -8.90 10.39
C GLN A 176 13.74 -9.11 11.88
N ILE A 177 14.09 -8.04 12.61
CA ILE A 177 14.32 -8.08 14.06
C ILE A 177 12.98 -8.17 14.81
N ILE A 178 11.97 -7.43 14.35
CA ILE A 178 10.65 -7.35 14.99
C ILE A 178 9.86 -8.66 14.81
N ILE A 179 9.94 -9.27 13.62
CA ILE A 179 9.16 -10.47 13.26
C ILE A 179 10.00 -11.73 13.53
N PRO A 180 9.78 -12.45 14.65
CA PRO A 180 10.50 -13.69 14.92
C PRO A 180 10.18 -14.75 13.86
N LYS A 181 11.18 -15.54 13.47
CA LYS A 181 11.04 -16.63 12.50
C LYS A 181 10.16 -17.79 13.02
N ASP A 182 10.02 -17.92 14.34
CA ASP A 182 9.22 -18.97 14.96
C ASP A 182 7.73 -18.60 15.01
N ASN A 183 6.88 -19.39 14.36
CA ASN A 183 5.43 -19.17 14.29
C ASN A 183 4.77 -19.09 15.69
N SER A 184 5.22 -19.89 16.65
CA SER A 184 4.68 -19.91 18.01
C SER A 184 5.05 -18.65 18.80
N SER A 185 6.28 -18.17 18.64
CA SER A 185 6.75 -16.91 19.23
C SER A 185 6.08 -15.70 18.57
N LEU A 186 5.87 -15.74 17.25
CA LEU A 186 5.13 -14.71 16.51
C LEU A 186 3.68 -14.60 16.99
N LEU A 187 2.98 -15.74 17.08
CA LEU A 187 1.58 -15.77 17.53
C LEU A 187 1.43 -15.24 18.96
N LYS A 188 2.35 -15.58 19.86
CA LYS A 188 2.37 -15.05 21.23
C LYS A 188 2.56 -13.53 21.27
N ARG A 189 3.48 -12.99 20.47
CA ARG A 189 3.72 -11.54 20.37
C ARG A 189 2.51 -10.81 19.79
N LEU A 190 1.91 -11.34 18.73
CA LEU A 190 0.69 -10.79 18.14
C LEU A 190 -0.49 -10.82 19.13
N ALA A 191 -0.67 -11.92 19.86
CA ALA A 191 -1.71 -12.04 20.88
C ALA A 191 -1.50 -11.03 22.02
N CYS A 192 -0.25 -10.83 22.46
CA CYS A 192 0.09 -9.84 23.49
C CYS A 192 -0.22 -8.40 23.03
N ILE A 193 0.16 -8.05 21.79
CA ILE A 193 -0.15 -6.74 21.20
C ILE A 193 -1.66 -6.54 21.07
N ALA A 194 -2.38 -7.55 20.56
CA ALA A 194 -3.84 -7.48 20.43
C ALA A 194 -4.52 -7.32 21.80
N ALA A 195 -4.08 -8.06 22.81
CA ALA A 195 -4.59 -7.94 24.17
C ALA A 195 -4.33 -6.54 24.77
N PHE A 196 -3.15 -5.97 24.53
CA PHE A 196 -2.81 -4.62 24.97
C PHE A 196 -3.73 -3.56 24.34
N PHE A 197 -3.93 -3.60 23.02
CA PHE A 197 -4.85 -2.67 22.34
C PHE A 197 -6.31 -2.88 22.74
N CYS A 198 -6.78 -4.12 22.89
CA CYS A 198 -8.11 -4.41 23.41
C CYS A 198 -8.30 -3.86 24.82
N GLY A 199 -7.29 -4.00 25.70
CA GLY A 199 -7.31 -3.43 27.05
C GLY A 199 -7.41 -1.91 27.05
N LEU A 200 -6.63 -1.24 26.19
CA LEU A 200 -6.72 0.22 26.01
C LEU A 200 -8.09 0.67 25.50
N LEU A 201 -8.69 -0.08 24.56
CA LEU A 201 -10.03 0.23 24.04
C LEU A 201 -11.10 0.07 25.12
N ILE A 202 -11.01 -0.98 25.94
CA ILE A 202 -11.92 -1.18 27.08
C ILE A 202 -11.75 -0.05 28.12
N LEU A 203 -10.51 0.34 28.43
CA LEU A 203 -10.25 1.45 29.33
C LEU A 203 -10.84 2.77 28.80
N SER A 204 -10.68 3.03 27.50
CA SER A 204 -11.24 4.22 26.87
C SER A 204 -12.78 4.25 26.89
N SER A 205 -13.44 3.11 26.67
CA SER A 205 -14.91 3.03 26.72
C SER A 205 -15.47 3.17 28.13
N ILE A 206 -14.74 2.71 29.14
CA ILE A 206 -15.09 2.94 30.55
C ILE A 206 -14.95 4.42 30.90
N GLN A 207 -13.90 5.08 30.42
CA GLN A 207 -13.63 6.49 30.70
C GLN A 207 -14.66 7.43 30.04
N ASP A 208 -15.16 7.07 28.86
CA ASP A 208 -16.23 7.80 28.17
C ASP A 208 -17.60 7.63 28.87
N LYS A 209 -17.83 6.48 29.52
CA LYS A 209 -19.05 6.22 30.31
C LYS A 209 -19.05 6.89 31.69
N SER A 210 -17.88 7.29 32.19
CA SER A 210 -17.72 7.97 33.48
C SER A 210 -17.81 9.49 33.40
N ARG A 211 -17.95 10.05 32.19
CA ARG A 211 -18.04 11.48 31.91
C ARG A 211 -19.46 11.88 31.54
#